data_AF-A0A969HWM9-F1
#
_entry.id   AF-A0A969HWM9-F1
#
_cell.length_a   1.000
_cell.length_b   1.000
_cell.length_c   1.000
_cell.angle_alpha   90.00
_cell.angle_beta   90.00
_cell.angle_gamma   90.00
#
_symmetry.space_group_name_H-M   'P 1'
#
loop_
_entity.id
_entity.type
_entity.pdbx_description
1 polymer ?
#
loop_
_entity_poly.entity_id
_entity_poly.type
_entity_poly.pdbx_seq_one_letter_code
_entity_poly.pdbx_strand_id
1 'polypeptide(L)' 'IGAQQVALSGGCFQNQLLTERLAQRLSEAGCTVLLHRQVPPNDGGISLGQVAVAAARLQAGV' A
#
# COMPACT_ATOMS: atom_id res chain seq x y z
N ILE A 1 -10.90 -11.59 6.30
CA ILE A 1 -10.18 -10.31 6.49
C ILE A 1 -11.23 -9.24 6.76
N GLY A 2 -11.17 -8.54 7.90
CA GLY A 2 -12.17 -7.55 8.30
C GLY A 2 -11.84 -6.11 7.90
N ALA A 3 -10.85 -5.90 7.04
CA ALA A 3 -10.42 -4.57 6.60
C ALA A 3 -11.15 -4.15 5.32
N GLN A 4 -11.76 -2.96 5.32
CA GLN A 4 -12.41 -2.39 4.12
C GLN A 4 -11.41 -1.88 3.07
N GLN A 5 -10.21 -1.47 3.49
CA GLN A 5 -9.18 -0.94 2.61
C GLN A 5 -7.90 -1.77 2.75
N VAL A 6 -7.30 -2.13 1.63
CA VAL A 6 -6.07 -2.95 1.58
C VAL A 6 -5.05 -2.29 0.65
N ALA A 7 -3.90 -1.88 1.20
CA ALA A 7 -2.80 -1.35 0.40
C ALA A 7 -1.81 -2.45 0.01
N LEU A 8 -1.46 -2.53 -1.27
CA LEU A 8 -0.43 -3.45 -1.78
C LEU A 8 0.88 -2.69 -1.96
N SER A 9 1.91 -3.05 -1.19
CA SER A 9 3.22 -2.40 -1.17
C SER A 9 4.34 -3.42 -0.95
N GLY A 10 5.57 -3.07 -1.32
CA GLY A 10 6.72 -3.98 -1.35
C GLY A 10 7.10 -4.34 -2.78
N GLY A 11 8.39 -4.62 -3.00
CA GLY A 11 8.97 -4.84 -4.33
C GLY A 11 8.32 -5.98 -5.14
N CYS A 12 7.70 -6.96 -4.48
CA CYS A 12 6.95 -8.04 -5.13
C CYS A 12 5.77 -7.53 -5.98
N PHE A 13 5.13 -6.43 -5.58
CA PHE A 13 3.98 -5.87 -6.30
C PHE A 13 4.36 -5.04 -7.54
N GLN A 14 5.65 -5.03 -7.92
CA GLN A 14 6.07 -4.67 -9.28
C GLN A 14 5.77 -5.78 -10.28
N ASN A 15 5.54 -7.02 -9.82
CA ASN A 15 5.05 -8.09 -10.66
C ASN A 15 3.59 -7.82 -11.04
N GLN A 16 3.36 -7.41 -12.28
CA GLN A 16 2.05 -7.04 -12.79
C GLN A 16 1.01 -8.16 -12.60
N LEU A 17 1.37 -9.41 -12.95
CA LEU A 17 0.45 -10.55 -12.85
C LEU A 17 0.01 -10.80 -11.40
N LEU A 18 0.94 -10.73 -10.45
CA LEU A 18 0.65 -10.87 -9.03
C LEU A 18 -0.28 -9.75 -8.55
N THR A 19 0.06 -8.51 -8.88
CA THR A 19 -0.65 -7.31 -8.42
C THR A 19 -2.08 -7.28 -8.96
N GLU A 20 -2.28 -7.51 -10.26
CA GLU A 20 -3.60 -7.49 -10.88
C GLU A 20 -4.50 -8.60 -10.33
N ARG A 21 -3.99 -9.84 -10.24
CA ARG A 21 -4.77 -10.97 -9.73
C ARG A 21 -5.14 -10.82 -8.27
N LEU A 22 -4.22 -10.32 -7.43
CA LEU A 22 -4.53 -10.09 -6.03
C LEU A 22 -5.51 -8.92 -5.86
N ALA A 23 -5.32 -7.82 -6.58
CA ALA A 23 -6.21 -6.67 -6.54
C ALA A 23 -7.63 -7.04 -6.96
N GLN A 24 -7.78 -7.85 -8.02
CA GLN A 24 -9.08 -8.35 -8.47
C GLN A 24 -9.74 -9.19 -7.37
N ARG A 25 -9.05 -10.19 -6.83
CA ARG A 25 -9.61 -11.09 -5.80
C ARG A 25 -10.00 -10.34 -4.52
N LEU A 26 -9.22 -9.35 -4.12
CA LEU A 26 -9.54 -8.49 -2.97
C LEU A 26 -10.76 -7.61 -3.26
N SER A 27 -10.88 -7.07 -4.48
CA SER A 27 -12.04 -6.28 -4.90
C SER A 27 -13.31 -7.12 -4.95
N GLU A 28 -13.24 -8.34 -5.47
CA GLU A 28 -14.35 -9.33 -5.45
C GLU A 28 -14.75 -9.72 -4.02
N ALA A 29 -13.80 -9.71 -3.08
CA ALA A 29 -14.06 -9.90 -1.65
C ALA A 29 -14.58 -8.63 -0.94
N GLY A 30 -14.89 -7.56 -1.68
CA GLY A 30 -15.45 -6.31 -1.15
C GLY A 30 -14.43 -5.33 -0.55
N CYS A 31 -13.14 -5.54 -0.77
CA CYS A 31 -12.10 -4.63 -0.31
C CYS A 31 -11.82 -3.53 -1.34
N THR A 32 -11.60 -2.30 -0.88
CA THR A 32 -11.00 -1.24 -1.71
C THR A 32 -9.49 -1.42 -1.75
N VAL A 33 -8.93 -1.70 -2.92
CA VAL A 33 -7.49 -1.93 -3.09
C VAL A 33 -6.77 -0.63 -3.42
N LEU A 34 -5.70 -0.32 -2.67
CA LEU A 34 -4.84 0.84 -2.90
C LEU A 34 -3.51 0.38 -3.50
N LEU A 35 -3.14 0.99 -4.62
CA LEU A 35 -1.90 0.73 -5.35
C LEU A 35 -1.02 1.98 -5.41
N HIS A 36 0.30 1.77 -5.45
CA HIS A 36 1.28 2.82 -5.70
C HIS A 36 1.11 3.42 -7.10
N ARG A 37 1.24 4.75 -7.22
CA ARG A 37 1.16 5.49 -8.50
C ARG A 37 2.26 6.53 -8.68
N GLN A 38 2.59 7.27 -7.62
CA GLN A 38 3.56 8.37 -7.67
C GLN A 38 4.98 7.96 -7.24
N VAL A 39 5.09 6.99 -6.34
CA VAL A 39 6.36 6.38 -5.91
C VAL A 39 6.31 4.88 -6.18
N PRO A 40 7.45 4.21 -6.37
CA PRO A 40 7.45 2.77 -6.57
C PRO A 40 7.06 2.05 -5.26
N PRO A 41 6.44 0.86 -5.34
CA PRO A 41 6.15 0.04 -4.16
C PRO A 41 7.41 -0.57 -3.52
N ASN A 42 8.58 -0.41 -4.13
CA ASN A 42 9.87 -0.96 -3.67
C ASN A 42 10.61 0.01 -2.74
N ASP A 43 11.87 -0.30 -2.45
CA ASP A 43 12.70 0.47 -1.51
C ASP A 43 12.88 1.94 -1.89
N GLY A 44 12.73 2.28 -3.18
CA GLY A 44 12.73 3.67 -3.66
C GLY A 44 11.59 4.54 -3.08
N GLY A 45 10.52 3.93 -2.56
CA GLY A 45 9.40 4.62 -1.91
C GLY A 45 9.46 4.63 -0.37
N ILE A 46 10.43 3.96 0.26
CA ILE A 46 10.45 3.76 1.73
C ILE A 46 10.56 5.09 2.48
N SER A 47 11.43 6.01 2.01
CA SER A 47 11.65 7.29 2.68
C SER A 47 10.38 8.13 2.80
N LEU A 48 9.50 8.09 1.78
CA LEU A 48 8.20 8.75 1.84
C LEU A 48 7.33 8.20 2.97
N GLY A 49 7.24 6.87 3.08
CA GLY A 49 6.48 6.21 4.13
C GLY A 49 7.02 6.53 5.52
N GLN A 50 8.35 6.57 5.68
CA GLN A 50 9.01 6.95 6.93
C GLN A 50 8.65 8.37 7.36
N VAL A 51 8.74 9.33 6.45
CA VAL A 51 8.40 10.74 6.73
C VAL A 51 6.92 10.89 7.06
N ALA A 52 6.02 10.23 6.33
CA ALA A 52 4.58 10.27 6.58
C ALA A 52 4.22 9.71 7.97
N VAL A 53 4.81 8.58 8.37
CA VAL A 53 4.59 7.99 9.70
C VAL A 53 5.15 8.89 10.81
N ALA A 54 6.35 9.45 10.63
CA ALA A 54 6.95 10.37 11.59
C ALA A 54 6.08 11.63 11.77
N ALA A 55 5.61 12.23 10.68
CA ALA A 55 4.73 13.39 10.71
C ALA A 55 3.41 13.08 11.44
N ALA A 56 2.79 11.93 11.18
CA ALA A 56 1.56 11.51 11.85
C ALA A 56 1.77 11.30 13.37
N ARG A 57 2.92 10.76 13.79
CA ARG A 57 3.26 10.58 15.22
C ARG A 57 3.45 11.92 15.94
N LEU A 58 4.20 12.84 15.32
CA LEU A 58 4.40 14.19 15.85
C LEU A 58 3.07 14.95 16.00
N GLN A 59 2.14 14.80 15.05
CA GLN A 59 0.79 15.36 15.14
C GLN A 59 -0.06 14.72 16.25
N ALA A 60 0.13 13.42 16.49
CA ALA A 60 -0.55 12.69 17.56
C ALA A 60 0.04 12.93 18.96
N GLY A 61 1.15 13.69 19.07
CA GLY A 61 1.81 13.99 20.34
C GLY A 61 2.57 12.81 20.96
N VAL A 62 2.97 11.83 20.14
CA VAL A 62 3.77 10.66 20.54
C VAL A 62 5.21 10.80 20.04
#